data_AF-A0A9E6JL21-F1
#
_entry.id   AF-A0A9E6JL21-F1
#
_cell.length_a   1.000
_cell.length_b   1.000
_cell.length_c   1.000
_cell.angle_alpha   90.00
_cell.angle_beta   90.00
_cell.angle_gamma   90.00
#
_symmetry.space_group_name_H-M   'P 1'
#
loop_
_entity.id
_entity.type
_entity.pdbx_description
1 polymer ?
#
loop_
_entity_poly.entity_id
_entity_poly.type
_entity_poly.pdbx_seq_one_letter_code
_entity_poly.pdbx_strand_id
1 'polypeptide(L)'
;MNKRLIAGTFFAALAALAILGCSSTAADNAATLNPTTGAHPATWQATHWSEYLKNPDGCKPCHGSTKDLAAAGGTSGVSCFGCHHPKGPHHPAGWADPLQHGRAGAQAVPGTGAYFQGTGFASCTPCHGSDYTSPVGVTPSCTSCHTTAPHPAKPWIDRTSALKPNHDKTNEANAAECVKCHALGAHSDITPQPPAPAGTTPGCFNGTLCHTRNI
;
A
#
# COMPACT_ATOMS: atom_id res chain seq x y z
N MET A 1 -15.63 66.39 31.93
CA MET A 1 -16.29 65.72 30.78
C MET A 1 -15.58 64.40 30.53
N ASN A 2 -16.21 63.30 30.90
CA ASN A 2 -15.70 61.94 30.69
C ASN A 2 -15.65 61.62 29.19
N LYS A 3 -14.49 61.20 28.67
CA LYS A 3 -14.42 60.45 27.41
C LYS A 3 -13.84 59.06 27.72
N ARG A 4 -14.76 58.10 27.64
CA ARG A 4 -14.56 56.67 27.86
C ARG A 4 -13.69 56.07 26.76
N LEU A 5 -13.01 54.99 27.15
CA LEU A 5 -12.54 53.89 26.32
C LEU A 5 -13.39 53.72 25.05
N ILE A 6 -12.74 53.52 23.89
CA ILE A 6 -13.06 52.54 22.83
C ILE A 6 -11.92 52.65 21.81
N ALA A 7 -11.07 51.62 21.74
CA ALA A 7 -10.31 51.21 20.54
C ALA A 7 -9.45 50.00 20.91
N GLY A 8 -10.08 48.90 21.32
CA GLY A 8 -9.40 47.70 21.78
C GLY A 8 -10.12 46.44 21.33
N THR A 9 -10.60 46.40 20.09
CA THR A 9 -11.37 45.24 19.54
C THR A 9 -11.31 45.19 18.02
N PHE A 10 -10.11 45.25 17.42
CA PHE A 10 -9.94 44.93 15.98
C PHE A 10 -8.82 43.94 15.68
N PHE A 11 -8.12 43.40 16.68
CA PHE A 11 -7.05 42.41 16.47
C PHE A 11 -7.39 40.97 16.88
N ALA A 12 -8.59 40.71 17.40
CA ALA A 12 -8.97 39.38 17.89
C ALA A 12 -9.91 38.59 16.95
N ALA A 13 -10.08 39.00 15.69
CA ALA A 13 -10.98 38.34 14.74
C ALA A 13 -10.28 37.71 13.51
N LEU A 14 -8.95 37.66 13.49
CA LEU A 14 -8.17 37.04 12.39
C LEU A 14 -7.44 35.75 12.77
N ALA A 15 -7.57 35.26 14.00
CA ALA A 15 -6.95 34.02 14.48
C ALA A 15 -7.91 32.83 14.57
N ALA A 16 -9.14 32.94 14.03
CA ALA A 16 -10.16 31.88 14.08
C ALA A 16 -10.48 31.24 12.70
N LEU A 17 -9.68 31.51 11.67
CA LEU A 17 -9.92 31.07 10.28
C LEU A 17 -8.87 30.08 9.76
N ALA A 18 -8.28 29.25 10.65
CA ALA A 18 -7.32 28.22 10.27
C ALA A 18 -7.67 26.82 10.81
N ILE A 19 -8.95 26.57 11.13
CA ILE A 19 -9.44 25.22 11.48
C ILE A 19 -10.43 24.75 10.40
N LEU A 20 -10.06 24.87 9.13
CA LEU A 20 -10.61 24.02 8.06
C LEU A 20 -9.77 22.73 8.02
N GLY A 21 -9.65 22.08 9.17
CA GLY A 21 -8.92 20.84 9.30
C GLY A 21 -9.85 19.68 9.00
N CYS A 22 -9.84 19.19 7.76
CA CYS A 22 -10.27 17.89 7.22
C CYS A 22 -11.27 17.02 8.04
N SER A 23 -12.20 17.60 8.79
CA SER A 23 -13.29 16.91 9.48
C SER A 23 -14.55 17.16 8.67
N SER A 24 -14.99 16.16 7.93
CA SER A 24 -16.17 16.25 7.08
C SER A 24 -17.39 16.69 7.90
N THR A 25 -17.90 17.89 7.66
CA THR A 25 -19.32 18.13 7.87
C THR A 25 -20.05 17.60 6.66
N ALA A 26 -21.27 17.05 6.83
CA ALA A 26 -22.03 16.41 5.76
C ALA A 26 -22.42 17.34 4.58
N ALA A 27 -21.98 18.60 4.60
CA ALA A 27 -22.24 19.62 3.58
C ALA A 27 -21.15 19.72 2.50
N ASP A 28 -20.04 19.00 2.68
CA ASP A 28 -18.87 19.06 1.82
C ASP A 28 -18.83 17.72 1.09
N ASN A 29 -18.85 17.72 -0.25
CA ASN A 29 -18.71 16.51 -1.08
C ASN A 29 -17.29 15.88 -0.97
N ALA A 30 -16.72 15.88 0.23
CA ALA A 30 -15.47 15.24 0.58
C ALA A 30 -15.69 13.73 0.74
N ALA A 31 -14.68 12.95 0.37
CA ALA A 31 -14.70 11.51 0.54
C ALA A 31 -15.00 11.14 2.00
N THR A 32 -15.68 10.01 2.23
CA THR A 32 -15.96 9.52 3.58
C THR A 32 -14.66 9.40 4.36
N LEU A 33 -14.52 10.18 5.44
CA LEU A 33 -13.37 10.12 6.35
C LEU A 33 -13.81 9.48 7.66
N ASN A 34 -12.90 8.74 8.29
CA ASN A 34 -13.08 8.30 9.66
C ASN A 34 -13.03 9.56 10.56
N PRO A 35 -14.10 9.87 11.30
CA PRO A 35 -14.21 11.13 12.05
C PRO A 35 -13.20 11.23 13.21
N THR A 36 -12.65 10.10 13.66
CA THR A 36 -11.70 10.03 14.76
C THR A 36 -10.26 10.19 14.29
N THR A 37 -9.93 9.69 13.10
CA THR A 37 -8.54 9.65 12.59
C THR A 37 -8.30 10.61 11.44
N GLY A 38 -9.36 11.15 10.81
CA GLY A 38 -9.25 11.96 9.60
C GLY A 38 -8.77 11.18 8.37
N ALA A 39 -8.64 9.85 8.47
CA ALA A 39 -8.16 9.00 7.39
C ALA A 39 -9.33 8.43 6.55
N HIS A 40 -9.06 8.11 5.29
CA HIS A 40 -9.99 7.32 4.49
C HIS A 40 -10.15 5.90 5.06
N PRO A 41 -11.26 5.19 4.75
CA PRO A 41 -11.41 3.78 5.08
C PRO A 41 -10.24 2.93 4.57
N ALA A 42 -9.98 1.79 5.23
CA ALA A 42 -8.84 0.92 4.90
C ALA A 42 -8.78 0.43 3.44
N THR A 43 -9.90 0.47 2.72
CA THR A 43 -10.04 0.04 1.32
C THR A 43 -10.19 1.20 0.33
N TRP A 44 -9.82 2.43 0.71
CA TRP A 44 -10.03 3.61 -0.11
C TRP A 44 -9.43 3.51 -1.52
N GLN A 45 -8.34 2.76 -1.72
CA GLN A 45 -7.74 2.59 -3.05
C GLN A 45 -8.72 1.94 -4.04
N ALA A 46 -9.63 1.07 -3.57
CA ALA A 46 -10.60 0.38 -4.40
C ALA A 46 -11.64 1.31 -5.02
N THR A 47 -11.97 2.41 -4.35
CA THR A 47 -12.93 3.42 -4.82
C THR A 47 -12.29 4.76 -5.14
N HIS A 48 -10.99 4.92 -4.89
CA HIS A 48 -10.21 6.14 -5.12
C HIS A 48 -10.52 6.79 -6.46
N TRP A 49 -10.45 6.01 -7.54
CA TRP A 49 -10.66 6.53 -8.88
C TRP A 49 -12.09 7.03 -9.08
N SER A 50 -13.08 6.23 -8.67
CA SER A 50 -14.49 6.61 -8.80
C SER A 50 -14.87 7.80 -7.93
N GLU A 51 -14.28 7.94 -6.74
CA GLU A 51 -14.51 9.09 -5.85
C GLU A 51 -13.78 10.34 -6.35
N TYR A 52 -12.53 10.21 -6.81
CA TYR A 52 -11.77 11.30 -7.41
C TYR A 52 -12.51 11.92 -8.60
N LEU A 53 -13.11 11.11 -9.47
CA LEU A 53 -13.88 11.60 -10.62
C LEU A 53 -15.11 12.43 -10.24
N LYS A 54 -15.71 12.20 -9.06
CA LYS A 54 -16.87 12.98 -8.61
C LYS A 54 -16.49 14.41 -8.23
N ASN A 55 -15.34 14.59 -7.58
CA ASN A 55 -14.88 15.90 -7.11
C ASN A 55 -13.35 15.95 -6.91
N PRO A 56 -12.55 16.12 -7.98
CA PRO A 56 -11.09 16.20 -7.89
C PRO A 56 -10.58 17.35 -7.01
N ASP A 57 -11.30 18.48 -7.03
CA ASP A 57 -10.92 19.67 -6.27
C ASP A 57 -11.13 19.49 -4.77
N GLY A 58 -12.04 18.61 -4.36
CA GLY A 58 -12.27 18.24 -2.96
C GLY A 58 -11.08 17.54 -2.28
N CYS A 59 -10.16 16.96 -3.06
CA CYS A 59 -8.99 16.27 -2.52
C CYS A 59 -7.82 17.23 -2.21
N LYS A 60 -7.70 18.32 -2.97
CA LYS A 60 -6.55 19.24 -2.93
C LYS A 60 -6.30 19.92 -1.58
N PRO A 61 -7.33 20.30 -0.78
CA PRO A 61 -7.10 20.93 0.51
C PRO A 61 -6.26 20.10 1.48
N CYS A 62 -6.40 18.76 1.45
CA CYS A 62 -5.64 17.87 2.32
C CYS A 62 -4.43 17.26 1.58
N HIS A 63 -4.54 16.95 0.28
CA HIS A 63 -3.50 16.23 -0.48
C HIS A 63 -2.57 17.13 -1.32
N GLY A 64 -2.85 18.42 -1.43
CA GLY A 64 -2.07 19.36 -2.23
C GLY A 64 -2.29 19.22 -3.73
N SER A 65 -1.30 19.61 -4.51
CA SER A 65 -1.38 19.68 -5.97
C SER A 65 -1.41 18.30 -6.62
N THR A 66 -2.26 18.15 -7.64
CA THR A 66 -2.30 16.98 -8.54
C THR A 66 -1.42 17.15 -9.80
N LYS A 67 -0.81 18.33 -9.98
CA LYS A 67 -0.01 18.68 -11.17
C LYS A 67 1.44 19.05 -10.87
N ASP A 68 1.72 19.44 -9.64
CA ASP A 68 3.03 19.87 -9.19
C ASP A 68 3.49 19.00 -8.02
N LEU A 69 4.55 18.23 -8.23
CA LEU A 69 5.15 17.35 -7.23
C LEU A 69 5.63 18.13 -6.01
N ALA A 70 6.15 19.34 -6.19
CA ALA A 70 6.69 20.16 -5.10
C ALA A 70 5.59 20.70 -4.18
N ALA A 71 4.36 20.81 -4.69
CA ALA A 71 3.19 21.27 -3.95
C ALA A 71 2.23 20.12 -3.56
N ALA A 72 2.65 18.86 -3.73
CA ALA A 72 1.87 17.69 -3.39
C ALA A 72 2.11 17.22 -1.95
N GLY A 73 1.26 16.35 -1.44
CA GLY A 73 1.32 15.87 -0.06
C GLY A 73 0.47 16.69 0.88
N GLY A 74 0.37 18.01 0.67
CA GLY A 74 -0.52 18.90 1.43
C GLY A 74 -0.37 18.75 2.94
N THR A 75 -1.47 18.91 3.67
CA THR A 75 -1.51 18.71 5.13
C THR A 75 -1.58 17.24 5.53
N SER A 76 -2.01 16.34 4.63
CA SER A 76 -2.09 14.90 4.91
C SER A 76 -0.74 14.19 4.85
N GLY A 77 0.26 14.80 4.20
CA GLY A 77 1.53 14.16 3.86
C GLY A 77 1.42 13.11 2.73
N VAL A 78 0.22 12.89 2.18
CA VAL A 78 -0.05 11.88 1.15
C VAL A 78 -0.15 12.53 -0.23
N SER A 79 0.85 12.28 -1.07
CA SER A 79 0.94 12.83 -2.42
C SER A 79 0.24 11.95 -3.46
N CYS A 80 -0.52 12.56 -4.37
CA CYS A 80 -1.07 11.88 -5.56
C CYS A 80 0.03 11.22 -6.38
N PHE A 81 1.22 11.84 -6.40
CA PHE A 81 2.39 11.34 -7.10
C PHE A 81 3.03 10.12 -6.45
N GLY A 82 2.57 9.72 -5.25
CA GLY A 82 2.86 8.42 -4.64
C GLY A 82 2.45 7.23 -5.52
N CYS A 83 1.44 7.41 -6.38
CA CYS A 83 1.06 6.45 -7.41
C CYS A 83 0.93 7.08 -8.80
N HIS A 84 0.88 8.41 -8.94
CA HIS A 84 0.67 9.10 -10.22
C HIS A 84 1.82 10.05 -10.57
N HIS A 85 3.06 9.64 -10.29
CA HIS A 85 4.26 10.44 -10.60
C HIS A 85 4.22 10.98 -12.05
N PRO A 86 4.80 12.16 -12.37
CA PRO A 86 4.69 12.77 -13.72
C PRO A 86 5.26 11.92 -14.86
N LYS A 87 6.12 10.94 -14.53
CA LYS A 87 6.61 9.88 -15.43
C LYS A 87 5.85 8.54 -15.30
N GLY A 88 4.67 8.56 -14.67
CA GLY A 88 3.93 7.40 -14.16
C GLY A 88 4.47 6.88 -12.81
N PRO A 89 3.68 6.10 -12.05
CA PRO A 89 4.24 5.24 -11.00
C PRO A 89 5.33 4.40 -11.66
N HIS A 90 6.57 4.64 -11.26
CA HIS A 90 7.71 3.98 -11.88
C HIS A 90 8.52 3.32 -10.80
N HIS A 91 8.84 2.07 -11.05
CA HIS A 91 9.90 1.41 -10.32
C HIS A 91 11.24 2.08 -10.62
N PRO A 92 12.26 1.89 -9.76
CA PRO A 92 13.61 2.36 -10.05
C PRO A 92 14.11 1.86 -11.41
N ALA A 93 15.09 2.58 -11.97
CA ALA A 93 15.75 2.15 -13.21
C ALA A 93 16.29 0.71 -13.06
N GLY A 94 16.09 -0.12 -14.09
CA GLY A 94 16.53 -1.51 -14.09
C GLY A 94 15.57 -2.51 -13.46
N TRP A 95 14.36 -2.10 -13.03
CA TRP A 95 13.45 -2.95 -12.25
C TRP A 95 13.13 -4.33 -12.86
N ALA A 96 13.20 -4.50 -14.17
CA ALA A 96 13.01 -5.81 -14.79
C ALA A 96 14.06 -6.86 -14.36
N ASP A 97 15.16 -6.44 -13.73
CA ASP A 97 16.16 -7.34 -13.12
C ASP A 97 15.51 -8.20 -12.00
N PRO A 98 15.53 -9.54 -12.12
CA PRO A 98 14.99 -10.45 -11.10
C PRO A 98 15.59 -10.27 -9.70
N LEU A 99 16.84 -9.81 -9.59
CA LEU A 99 17.48 -9.53 -8.31
C LEU A 99 16.90 -8.26 -7.65
N GLN A 100 16.46 -7.30 -8.46
CA GLN A 100 15.86 -6.07 -7.97
C GLN A 100 14.37 -6.24 -7.69
N HIS A 101 13.58 -6.66 -8.70
CA HIS A 101 12.13 -6.87 -8.56
C HIS A 101 11.79 -8.02 -7.65
N GLY A 102 12.44 -9.17 -7.85
CA GLY A 102 12.13 -10.40 -7.12
C GLY A 102 12.78 -10.40 -5.76
N ARG A 103 14.12 -10.47 -5.72
CA ARG A 103 14.87 -10.71 -4.47
C ARG A 103 14.85 -9.52 -3.51
N ALA A 104 15.23 -8.33 -3.99
CA ALA A 104 15.28 -7.12 -3.17
C ALA A 104 13.91 -6.45 -2.99
N GLY A 105 12.99 -6.64 -3.94
CA GLY A 105 11.62 -6.15 -3.91
C GLY A 105 10.68 -7.12 -3.22
N ALA A 106 10.09 -8.04 -3.98
CA ALA A 106 8.98 -8.90 -3.52
C ALA A 106 9.34 -9.84 -2.36
N GLN A 107 10.54 -10.43 -2.36
CA GLN A 107 10.97 -11.41 -1.36
C GLN A 107 11.53 -10.80 -0.07
N ALA A 108 11.83 -9.50 -0.05
CA ALA A 108 12.42 -8.83 1.09
C ALA A 108 11.43 -8.69 2.26
N VAL A 109 11.92 -8.22 3.40
CA VAL A 109 11.09 -7.93 4.59
C VAL A 109 9.99 -6.94 4.17
N PRO A 110 8.70 -7.19 4.50
CA PRO A 110 7.65 -6.20 4.32
C PRO A 110 8.01 -4.88 5.02
N GLY A 111 8.12 -3.81 4.24
CA GLY A 111 8.52 -2.50 4.72
C GLY A 111 7.57 -1.42 4.22
N THR A 112 7.16 -0.51 5.09
CA THR A 112 6.42 0.69 4.71
C THR A 112 7.40 1.81 4.37
N GLY A 113 8.15 1.65 3.29
CA GLY A 113 8.84 2.79 2.68
C GLY A 113 7.80 3.74 2.05
N ALA A 114 8.12 5.03 1.96
CA ALA A 114 7.21 6.04 1.41
C ALA A 114 6.85 5.72 -0.05
N TYR A 115 5.68 5.07 -0.26
CA TYR A 115 4.96 4.72 -1.50
C TYR A 115 5.73 4.08 -2.69
N PHE A 116 7.07 4.14 -2.70
CA PHE A 116 7.99 3.67 -3.74
C PHE A 116 9.25 2.98 -3.18
N GLN A 117 9.40 2.96 -1.85
CA GLN A 117 10.52 2.31 -1.16
C GLN A 117 10.08 1.15 -0.27
N GLY A 118 8.80 0.75 -0.38
CA GLY A 118 8.32 -0.44 0.29
C GLY A 118 8.93 -1.69 -0.34
N THR A 119 9.24 -2.65 0.51
CA THR A 119 9.71 -3.99 0.12
C THR A 119 8.71 -5.03 0.60
N GLY A 120 8.78 -6.25 0.08
CA GLY A 120 7.84 -7.33 0.36
C GLY A 120 6.61 -7.33 -0.56
N PHE A 121 5.94 -8.47 -0.67
CA PHE A 121 4.78 -8.63 -1.56
C PHE A 121 3.65 -7.62 -1.27
N ALA A 122 3.39 -7.37 0.02
CA ALA A 122 2.32 -6.49 0.46
C ALA A 122 2.46 -5.06 -0.09
N SER A 123 3.68 -4.58 -0.33
CA SER A 123 3.91 -3.22 -0.84
C SER A 123 3.51 -3.07 -2.32
N CYS A 124 3.32 -4.16 -3.05
CA CYS A 124 2.92 -4.11 -4.46
C CYS A 124 1.40 -3.99 -4.63
N THR A 125 0.61 -4.51 -3.67
CA THR A 125 -0.85 -4.58 -3.74
C THR A 125 -1.59 -3.24 -3.91
N PRO A 126 -1.08 -2.09 -3.40
CA PRO A 126 -1.76 -0.80 -3.61
C PRO A 126 -1.84 -0.38 -5.08
N CYS A 127 -0.92 -0.86 -5.93
CA CYS A 127 -0.85 -0.51 -7.35
C CYS A 127 -1.17 -1.69 -8.26
N HIS A 128 -0.85 -2.92 -7.84
CA HIS A 128 -1.01 -4.14 -8.63
C HIS A 128 -2.27 -4.96 -8.28
N GLY A 129 -3.11 -4.46 -7.37
CA GLY A 129 -4.31 -5.15 -6.91
C GLY A 129 -4.03 -6.13 -5.78
N SER A 130 -5.07 -6.52 -5.06
CA SER A 130 -4.99 -7.41 -3.89
C SER A 130 -4.61 -8.85 -4.24
N ASP A 131 -4.85 -9.24 -5.49
CA ASP A 131 -4.59 -10.57 -6.07
C ASP A 131 -3.45 -10.58 -7.09
N TYR A 132 -2.82 -9.42 -7.35
CA TYR A 132 -1.74 -9.24 -8.33
C TYR A 132 -2.09 -9.50 -9.81
N THR A 133 -3.37 -9.77 -10.09
CA THR A 133 -3.91 -10.07 -11.42
C THR A 133 -4.85 -8.99 -11.95
N SER A 134 -5.43 -8.20 -11.04
CA SER A 134 -6.38 -7.14 -11.32
C SER A 134 -5.75 -5.76 -11.05
N PRO A 135 -4.99 -5.19 -12.01
CA PRO A 135 -4.23 -3.97 -11.79
C PRO A 135 -5.13 -2.76 -11.54
N VAL A 136 -4.63 -1.83 -10.72
CA VAL A 136 -5.22 -0.50 -10.61
C VAL A 136 -4.66 0.36 -11.75
N GLY A 137 -5.51 0.69 -12.74
CA GLY A 137 -5.11 1.54 -13.86
C GLY A 137 -4.28 0.79 -14.92
N VAL A 138 -3.02 1.21 -15.11
CA VAL A 138 -2.14 0.75 -16.22
C VAL A 138 -1.00 -0.18 -15.76
N THR A 139 -1.00 -0.63 -14.51
CA THR A 139 0.05 -1.51 -14.00
C THR A 139 -0.03 -2.90 -14.66
N PRO A 140 1.11 -3.57 -14.92
CA PRO A 140 1.07 -4.93 -15.43
C PRO A 140 0.60 -5.91 -14.33
N SER A 141 -0.19 -6.90 -14.71
CA SER A 141 -0.42 -8.09 -13.89
C SER A 141 0.91 -8.84 -13.70
N CYS A 142 1.14 -9.41 -12.52
CA CYS A 142 2.27 -10.31 -12.31
C CYS A 142 2.26 -11.46 -13.33
N THR A 143 1.08 -11.94 -13.71
CA THR A 143 0.92 -13.04 -14.66
C THR A 143 1.20 -12.68 -16.12
N SER A 144 1.36 -11.38 -16.44
CA SER A 144 1.72 -10.94 -17.80
C SER A 144 3.17 -11.26 -18.17
N CYS A 145 4.08 -11.30 -17.19
CA CYS A 145 5.47 -11.71 -17.38
C CYS A 145 5.78 -13.04 -16.70
N HIS A 146 5.10 -13.35 -15.59
CA HIS A 146 5.23 -14.61 -14.88
C HIS A 146 4.03 -15.52 -15.17
N THR A 147 4.08 -16.29 -16.24
CA THR A 147 3.01 -17.24 -16.59
C THR A 147 2.79 -18.34 -15.55
N THR A 148 3.72 -18.48 -14.58
CA THR A 148 3.63 -19.37 -13.41
C THR A 148 3.59 -18.62 -12.08
N ALA A 149 3.38 -17.30 -12.08
CA ALA A 149 3.41 -16.47 -10.87
C ALA A 149 2.46 -16.96 -9.76
N PRO A 150 2.83 -16.71 -8.48
CA PRO A 150 4.08 -16.07 -8.04
C PRO A 150 5.29 -17.00 -8.00
N HIS A 151 5.19 -18.24 -8.51
CA HIS A 151 6.23 -19.26 -8.34
C HIS A 151 7.12 -19.43 -9.59
N PRO A 152 8.44 -19.63 -9.43
CA PRO A 152 9.27 -20.17 -10.50
C PRO A 152 8.90 -21.64 -10.78
N ALA A 153 9.36 -22.16 -11.92
CA ALA A 153 9.23 -23.58 -12.23
C ALA A 153 9.94 -24.46 -11.18
N LYS A 154 9.46 -25.70 -10.98
CA LYS A 154 10.14 -26.70 -10.14
C LYS A 154 11.58 -26.95 -10.65
N PRO A 155 12.56 -27.13 -9.75
CA PRO A 155 12.46 -27.14 -8.27
C PRO A 155 12.41 -25.72 -7.67
N TRP A 156 11.54 -25.51 -6.68
CA TRP A 156 11.30 -24.17 -6.07
C TRP A 156 12.44 -23.71 -5.16
N ILE A 157 13.27 -24.65 -4.74
CA ILE A 157 14.52 -24.42 -4.02
C ILE A 157 15.63 -24.90 -4.95
N ASP A 158 16.28 -23.97 -5.63
CA ASP A 158 17.55 -24.23 -6.30
C ASP A 158 18.68 -23.73 -5.39
N ARG A 159 19.35 -24.67 -4.70
CA ARG A 159 20.52 -24.38 -3.83
C ARG A 159 21.83 -24.26 -4.61
N THR A 160 21.81 -24.54 -5.92
CA THR A 160 23.00 -24.52 -6.79
C THR A 160 23.13 -23.20 -7.55
N SER A 161 22.01 -22.55 -7.86
CA SER A 161 21.97 -21.24 -8.52
C SER A 161 21.66 -20.12 -7.53
N ALA A 162 22.69 -19.64 -6.80
CA ALA A 162 22.55 -18.54 -5.83
C ALA A 162 22.04 -17.21 -6.44
N LEU A 163 21.98 -17.12 -7.78
CA LEU A 163 21.66 -15.92 -8.54
C LEU A 163 20.20 -15.88 -9.05
N LYS A 164 19.38 -16.90 -8.79
CA LYS A 164 17.96 -16.91 -9.18
C LYS A 164 17.06 -16.75 -7.95
N PRO A 165 15.98 -15.94 -8.03
CA PRO A 165 14.96 -15.90 -6.99
C PRO A 165 14.47 -17.33 -6.69
N ASN A 166 14.59 -17.74 -5.44
CA ASN A 166 14.26 -19.07 -4.97
C ASN A 166 13.46 -18.97 -3.66
N HIS A 167 12.68 -20.01 -3.36
CA HIS A 167 11.70 -19.97 -2.27
C HIS A 167 12.36 -19.76 -0.89
N ASP A 168 13.57 -20.29 -0.66
CA ASP A 168 14.28 -20.20 0.63
C ASP A 168 14.80 -18.80 0.96
N LYS A 169 14.66 -17.83 0.05
CA LYS A 169 15.07 -16.44 0.26
C LYS A 169 13.91 -15.49 0.48
N THR A 170 12.67 -15.98 0.37
CA THR A 170 11.49 -15.21 0.74
C THR A 170 11.47 -15.00 2.24
N ASN A 171 11.38 -13.74 2.67
CA ASN A 171 11.27 -13.41 4.07
C ASN A 171 9.91 -13.88 4.64
N GLU A 172 9.94 -14.57 5.79
CA GLU A 172 8.77 -15.16 6.42
C GLU A 172 7.68 -14.16 6.82
N ALA A 173 8.01 -12.89 7.01
CA ALA A 173 7.01 -11.85 7.28
C ALA A 173 6.06 -11.62 6.09
N ASN A 174 6.36 -12.13 4.90
CA ASN A 174 5.43 -12.16 3.78
C ASN A 174 4.31 -13.22 3.92
N ALA A 175 4.23 -13.99 5.01
CA ALA A 175 3.25 -15.05 5.20
C ALA A 175 1.78 -14.61 5.00
N ALA A 176 1.45 -13.37 5.36
CA ALA A 176 0.11 -12.80 5.15
C ALA A 176 -0.28 -12.65 3.67
N GLU A 177 0.69 -12.59 2.77
CA GLU A 177 0.47 -12.57 1.33
C GLU A 177 0.37 -13.98 0.77
N CYS A 178 1.21 -14.90 1.26
CA CYS A 178 1.19 -16.29 0.84
C CYS A 178 -0.10 -17.02 1.24
N VAL A 179 -0.69 -16.69 2.39
CA VAL A 179 -1.93 -17.34 2.88
C VAL A 179 -3.13 -17.10 1.98
N LYS A 180 -3.11 -16.04 1.17
CA LYS A 180 -4.19 -15.74 0.22
C LYS A 180 -4.43 -16.88 -0.77
N CYS A 181 -3.39 -17.69 -1.03
CA CYS A 181 -3.47 -18.86 -1.92
C CYS A 181 -3.11 -20.17 -1.20
N HIS A 182 -2.21 -20.16 -0.22
CA HIS A 182 -1.63 -21.37 0.38
C HIS A 182 -2.15 -21.71 1.78
N ALA A 183 -3.32 -21.21 2.16
CA ALA A 183 -3.94 -21.57 3.43
C ALA A 183 -4.03 -23.10 3.57
N LEU A 184 -3.47 -23.63 4.67
CA LEU A 184 -3.43 -25.06 4.99
C LEU A 184 -2.86 -25.94 3.86
N GLY A 185 -1.91 -25.42 3.09
CA GLY A 185 -1.23 -26.16 2.01
C GLY A 185 -2.03 -26.21 0.70
N ALA A 186 -3.07 -25.39 0.54
CA ALA A 186 -3.76 -25.25 -0.75
C ALA A 186 -2.77 -24.93 -1.89
N HIS A 187 -3.02 -25.47 -3.09
CA HIS A 187 -2.17 -25.33 -4.27
C HIS A 187 -0.70 -25.77 -4.09
N SER A 188 -0.45 -26.68 -3.14
CA SER A 188 0.85 -27.29 -2.87
C SER A 188 0.70 -28.82 -2.78
N ASP A 189 1.73 -29.55 -3.17
CA ASP A 189 1.82 -31.00 -2.91
C ASP A 189 2.14 -31.31 -1.43
N ILE A 190 2.38 -30.26 -0.63
CA ILE A 190 2.71 -30.34 0.79
C ILE A 190 1.56 -29.75 1.60
N THR A 191 0.88 -30.61 2.36
CA THR A 191 -0.09 -30.20 3.38
C THR A 191 0.56 -30.28 4.77
N PRO A 192 0.50 -29.23 5.61
CA PRO A 192 1.01 -29.29 6.97
C PRO A 192 0.32 -30.38 7.79
N GLN A 193 1.10 -31.14 8.57
CA GLN A 193 0.60 -32.17 9.47
C GLN A 193 1.33 -32.12 10.83
N PRO A 194 0.61 -32.00 11.96
CA PRO A 194 -0.82 -31.64 12.04
C PRO A 194 -1.05 -30.20 11.54
N PRO A 195 -2.25 -29.88 11.01
CA PRO A 195 -2.59 -28.51 10.62
C PRO A 195 -2.67 -27.58 11.84
N ALA A 196 -2.41 -26.29 11.63
CA ALA A 196 -2.59 -25.29 12.70
C ALA A 196 -4.07 -25.19 13.13
N PRO A 197 -4.34 -24.86 14.41
CA PRO A 197 -5.68 -24.52 14.85
C PRO A 197 -6.31 -23.38 14.04
N ALA A 198 -7.63 -23.41 13.89
CA ALA A 198 -8.37 -22.33 13.22
C ALA A 198 -8.13 -20.98 13.93
N GLY A 199 -7.95 -19.92 13.13
CA GLY A 199 -7.67 -18.57 13.65
C GLY A 199 -6.20 -18.30 14.00
N THR A 200 -5.30 -19.28 13.85
CA THR A 200 -3.85 -19.06 14.00
C THR A 200 -3.37 -18.03 12.97
N THR A 201 -2.62 -17.03 13.41
CA THR A 201 -2.01 -16.03 12.53
C THR A 201 -1.14 -16.72 11.45
N PRO A 202 -1.24 -16.33 10.18
CA PRO A 202 -0.47 -16.93 9.11
C PRO A 202 1.04 -16.89 9.37
N GLY A 203 1.71 -18.00 9.11
CA GLY A 203 3.15 -18.15 9.28
C GLY A 203 3.68 -19.30 8.43
N CYS A 204 4.91 -19.15 7.92
CA CYS A 204 5.53 -20.15 7.06
C CYS A 204 5.71 -21.49 7.77
N PHE A 205 6.06 -21.46 9.07
CA PHE A 205 6.53 -22.61 9.84
C PHE A 205 5.62 -23.04 11.00
N ASN A 206 4.40 -22.50 11.09
CA ASN A 206 3.47 -22.80 12.19
C ASN A 206 2.31 -23.71 11.78
N GLY A 207 2.37 -24.33 10.61
CA GLY A 207 1.33 -25.22 10.10
C GLY A 207 0.10 -24.55 9.49
N THR A 208 0.08 -23.21 9.40
CA THR A 208 -0.97 -22.46 8.68
C THR A 208 -0.76 -22.41 7.17
N LEU A 209 0.49 -22.58 6.71
CA LEU A 209 0.88 -22.56 5.29
C LEU A 209 1.36 -23.94 4.81
N CYS A 210 2.67 -24.14 4.61
CA CYS A 210 3.24 -25.37 4.05
C CYS A 210 4.24 -26.08 4.99
N HIS A 211 4.76 -25.40 6.03
CA HIS A 211 5.74 -25.98 6.95
C HIS A 211 5.23 -25.95 8.39
N THR A 212 5.57 -26.98 9.16
CA THR A 212 5.30 -27.07 10.61
C THR A 212 6.54 -26.86 11.48
N ARG A 213 7.71 -26.68 10.85
CA ARG A 213 9.01 -26.41 11.48
C ARG A 213 9.94 -25.73 10.47
N ASN A 214 10.94 -25.01 10.96
CA ASN A 214 12.03 -24.50 10.13
C ASN A 214 12.83 -25.68 9.55
N ILE A 215 13.15 -25.63 8.25
CA ILE A 215 13.76 -26.74 7.47
C ILE A 215 15.16 -26.41 6.99
#